data_AF-A0A444L4V4-F1
#
_entry.id   AF-A0A444L4V4-F1
#
_cell.length_a   1.000
_cell.length_b   1.000
_cell.length_c   1.000
_cell.angle_alpha   90.00
_cell.angle_beta   90.00
_cell.angle_gamma   90.00
#
_symmetry.space_group_name_H-M   'P 1'
#
loop_
_entity.id
_entity.type
_entity.pdbx_description
1 polymer ?
#
loop_
_entity_poly.entity_id
_entity_poly.type
_entity_poly.pdbx_seq_one_letter_code
_entity_poly.pdbx_strand_id
1 'polypeptide(L)' 'MMSSLKRLLWLNRVEPVTHNDVPPAPREPDKEREIKAAQAALAHQLLSVGRTSWEIRQELAGNVLSIVSGD' A
#
# COMPACT_ATOMS: atom_id res chain seq x y z
N MET A 1 -38.79 37.03 8.46
CA MET A 1 -38.80 36.42 9.80
C MET A 1 -38.67 34.90 9.63
N MET A 2 -37.44 34.38 9.49
CA MET A 2 -37.23 32.98 9.06
C MET A 2 -36.00 32.38 9.75
N SER A 3 -35.84 32.66 11.06
CA SER A 3 -34.56 32.45 11.76
C SER A 3 -34.58 31.42 12.89
N SER A 4 -35.74 30.95 13.38
CA SER A 4 -35.74 30.04 14.54
C SER A 4 -35.63 28.56 14.15
N LEU A 5 -36.43 28.08 13.20
CA LEU A 5 -36.53 26.65 12.87
C LEU A 5 -35.28 26.10 12.15
N LYS A 6 -34.72 26.86 11.19
CA LYS A 6 -33.47 26.46 10.50
C LYS A 6 -32.28 26.40 11.47
N ARG A 7 -32.21 27.31 12.45
CA ARG A 7 -31.13 27.34 13.45
C ARG A 7 -31.25 26.17 14.43
N LEU A 8 -32.48 25.81 14.83
CA LEU A 8 -32.76 24.65 15.70
C LEU A 8 -32.47 23.31 15.01
N LEU A 9 -32.80 23.20 13.71
CA LEU A 9 -32.43 22.05 12.88
C LEU A 9 -30.93 21.97 12.60
N TRP A 10 -30.21 23.11 12.63
CA TRP A 10 -28.74 23.13 12.51
C TRP A 10 -28.06 22.66 13.80
N LEU A 11 -28.57 23.08 14.96
CA LEU A 11 -28.07 22.70 16.28
C LEU A 11 -28.34 21.23 16.62
N ASN A 12 -29.41 20.64 16.07
CA ASN A 12 -29.75 19.22 16.22
C ASN A 12 -29.21 18.32 15.11
N ARG A 13 -28.26 18.80 14.29
CA ARG A 13 -27.59 17.89 13.34
C ARG A 13 -26.75 16.90 14.13
N VAL A 14 -27.10 15.62 14.01
CA VAL A 14 -26.23 14.52 14.46
C VAL A 14 -24.95 14.62 13.64
N GLU A 15 -23.86 15.03 14.28
CA GLU A 15 -22.54 15.00 13.64
C GLU A 15 -22.17 13.53 13.38
N PRO A 16 -21.77 13.19 12.15
CA PRO A 16 -21.37 11.83 11.84
C PRO A 16 -20.08 11.51 12.58
N VAL A 17 -20.13 10.49 13.45
CA VAL A 17 -18.94 9.96 14.12
C VAL A 17 -17.99 9.42 13.04
N THR A 18 -16.78 9.97 12.99
CA THR A 18 -15.74 9.56 12.05
C THR A 18 -14.74 8.62 12.72
N HIS A 19 -13.86 8.01 11.93
CA HIS A 19 -12.76 7.18 12.44
C HIS A 19 -11.79 7.93 13.36
N ASN A 20 -11.82 9.27 13.38
CA ASN A 20 -11.02 10.09 14.30
C ASN A 20 -11.61 10.14 15.71
N ASP A 21 -12.90 9.88 15.84
CA ASP A 21 -13.66 9.98 17.09
C ASP A 21 -13.67 8.65 17.86
N VAL A 22 -13.08 7.60 17.29
CA VAL A 22 -13.01 6.25 17.87
C VAL A 22 -11.56 5.93 18.23
N PRO A 23 -11.27 5.52 19.48
CA PRO A 23 -9.92 5.12 19.86
C PRO A 23 -9.46 3.92 19.02
N PRO A 24 -8.16 3.86 18.65
CA PRO A 24 -7.65 2.76 17.86
C PRO A 24 -7.87 1.43 18.60
N ALA A 25 -8.28 0.41 17.85
CA ALA A 25 -8.44 -0.92 18.40
C ALA A 25 -7.12 -1.40 19.02
N PRO A 26 -7.17 -2.13 20.15
CA PRO A 26 -5.98 -2.72 20.75
C PRO A 26 -5.33 -3.66 19.74
N ARG A 27 -4.03 -3.48 19.53
CA ARG A 27 -3.25 -4.28 18.60
C ARG A 27 -2.45 -5.31 19.38
N GLU A 28 -2.51 -6.56 18.94
CA GLU A 28 -1.73 -7.64 19.53
C GLU A 28 -0.28 -7.57 19.00
N PRO A 29 0.74 -7.45 19.87
CA PRO A 29 2.13 -7.21 19.46
C PRO A 29 2.72 -8.37 18.65
N ASP A 30 2.28 -9.60 18.90
CA ASP A 30 2.78 -10.77 18.18
C ASP A 30 2.28 -10.82 16.73
N LYS A 31 0.99 -10.49 16.51
CA LYS A 31 0.43 -10.34 15.16
C LYS A 31 1.10 -9.20 14.40
N GLU A 32 1.41 -8.08 15.06
CA GLU A 32 2.15 -6.99 14.41
C GLU A 32 3.56 -7.41 13.98
N ARG A 33 4.25 -8.21 14.80
CA ARG A 33 5.58 -8.75 14.44
C ARG A 33 5.48 -9.69 13.25
N GLU A 34 4.48 -10.56 13.22
CA GLU A 34 4.24 -11.47 12.10
C GLU A 34 3.97 -10.70 10.79
N ILE A 35 3.10 -9.68 10.85
CA ILE A 35 2.81 -8.82 9.70
C ILE A 35 4.08 -8.12 9.21
N LYS A 36 4.90 -7.57 10.12
CA LYS A 36 6.17 -6.91 9.76
C LYS A 36 7.16 -7.89 9.13
N ALA A 37 7.26 -9.11 9.65
CA ALA A 37 8.10 -10.15 9.08
C ALA A 37 7.63 -10.55 7.68
N ALA A 38 6.32 -10.71 7.48
CA ALA A 38 5.73 -11.00 6.17
C ALA A 38 5.96 -9.86 5.16
N GLN A 39 5.84 -8.61 5.59
CA GLN A 39 6.14 -7.43 4.77
C GLN A 39 7.61 -7.39 4.34
N ALA A 40 8.53 -7.69 5.26
CA ALA A 40 9.95 -7.76 4.95
C ALA A 40 10.26 -8.89 3.94
N ALA A 41 9.68 -10.08 4.16
CA ALA A 41 9.84 -11.20 3.24
C ALA A 41 9.33 -10.87 1.83
N LEU A 42 8.17 -10.23 1.73
CA LEU A 42 7.61 -9.77 0.45
C LEU A 42 8.54 -8.76 -0.25
N ALA A 43 9.08 -7.79 0.49
CA ALA A 43 10.01 -6.81 -0.05
C ALA A 43 11.28 -7.47 -0.63
N HIS A 44 11.84 -8.45 0.08
CA HIS A 44 12.98 -9.23 -0.41
C HIS A 44 12.65 -10.01 -1.69
N GLN A 45 11.47 -10.64 -1.75
CA GLN A 45 11.04 -11.37 -2.95
C GLN A 45 10.88 -10.43 -4.15
N LEU A 46 10.29 -9.25 -3.96
CA LEU A 46 10.14 -8.26 -5.05
C LEU A 46 11.48 -7.80 -5.60
N LEU A 47 12.46 -7.55 -4.72
CA LEU A 47 13.81 -7.20 -5.14
C LEU A 47 14.50 -8.33 -5.90
N SER A 48 14.33 -9.58 -5.43
CA SER A 48 14.86 -10.76 -6.12
C SER A 48 14.28 -10.91 -7.52
N VAL A 49 12.95 -10.78 -7.67
CA VAL A 49 12.28 -10.85 -8.97
C VAL A 49 12.76 -9.73 -9.89
N GLY A 50 12.92 -8.51 -9.37
CA GLY A 50 13.44 -7.37 -10.13
C GLY A 50 14.86 -7.64 -10.66
N ARG A 51 15.73 -8.21 -9.83
CA ARG A 51 17.09 -8.60 -10.21
C ARG A 51 17.09 -9.69 -11.28
N THR A 52 16.38 -10.79 -11.06
CA THR A 52 16.30 -11.89 -12.04
C THR A 52 15.74 -11.40 -13.37
N SER A 53 14.74 -10.51 -13.34
CA SER A 53 14.20 -9.89 -14.54
C SER A 53 15.23 -9.04 -15.30
N TRP A 54 16.11 -8.34 -14.57
CA TRP A 54 17.22 -7.60 -15.17
C TRP A 54 18.27 -8.53 -15.79
N GLU A 55 18.66 -9.59 -15.08
CA GLU A 55 19.62 -10.59 -15.56
C GLU A 55 19.14 -11.24 -16.87
N ILE A 56 17.87 -11.67 -16.93
CA ILE A 56 17.25 -12.24 -18.14
C ILE A 56 17.29 -11.24 -19.30
N ARG A 57 17.02 -9.96 -19.05
CA ARG A 57 17.09 -8.93 -20.12
C ARG A 57 18.51 -8.73 -20.65
N GLN A 58 19.52 -8.77 -19.77
CA GLN A 58 20.92 -8.67 -20.18
C GLN A 58 21.34 -9.87 -21.01
N GLU A 59 20.96 -11.08 -20.58
CA GLU A 59 21.24 -12.31 -21.32
C GLU A 59 20.59 -12.29 -22.72
N LEU A 60 19.30 -11.94 -22.79
CA LEU A 60 18.59 -11.81 -24.07
C LEU A 60 19.24 -10.76 -24.99
N ALA A 61 19.62 -9.60 -24.45
CA ALA A 61 20.30 -8.57 -25.22
C ALA A 61 21.66 -9.05 -25.75
N GLY A 62 22.44 -9.76 -24.92
CA GLY A 62 23.70 -10.36 -25.33
C GLY A 62 23.54 -11.40 -26.44
N ASN A 63 22.56 -12.29 -26.29
CA ASN A 63 22.25 -13.31 -27.30
C ASN A 63 21.82 -12.67 -28.64
N VAL A 64 20.98 -11.64 -28.60
CA VAL A 64 20.57 -10.91 -29.82
C VAL A 64 21.77 -10.23 -30.48
N LEU A 65 22.65 -9.59 -29.69
CA LEU A 65 23.85 -8.96 -30.23
C LEU A 65 24.78 -9.98 -30.90
N SER A 66 25.01 -11.13 -30.27
CA SER A 66 25.82 -12.23 -30.83
C SER A 66 25.27 -12.72 -32.18
N ILE A 67 23.95 -12.93 -32.28
CA ILE A 67 23.29 -13.34 -33.53
C ILE A 67 23.48 -12.27 -34.62
N VAL A 68 23.36 -10.99 -34.29
CA VAL A 68 23.49 -9.88 -35.25
C VAL A 68 24.94 -9.64 -35.65
N SER A 69 25.91 -9.88 -34.77
CA SER A 69 27.34 -9.75 -35.06
C SER A 69 27.92 -10.91 -35.86
N GLY A 70 27.17 -12.01 -36.02
CA GLY A 70 27.59 -13.16 -36.83
C GLY A 70 28.55 -14.11 -36.11
N ASP A 71 28.54 -14.12 -34.78
CA ASP A 71 29.09 -15.23 -33.99
C ASP A 71 28.20 -16.48 -34.08
#